data_AF-A0A8J2F845-F1
#
_entry.id   AF-A0A8J2F845-F1
#
_cell.length_a   1.000
_cell.length_b   1.000
_cell.length_c   1.000
_cell.angle_alpha   90.00
_cell.angle_beta   90.00
_cell.angle_gamma   90.00
#
_symmetry.space_group_name_H-M   'P 1'
#
loop_
_entity.id
_entity.type
_entity.pdbx_description
1 polymer ?
#
loop_
_entity_poly.entity_id
_entity_poly.type
_entity_poly.pdbx_seq_one_letter_code
_entity_poly.pdbx_strand_id
1 'polypeptide(L)'
;MPRVGKDRNPLLQKDEVGRAKKSCYDLPEQRHAFGNVMGCDLEGAGEVLRSWVQHQRSVPKVSNKVDYVKHNKTKIVANAPPSKAQRSPSEGLRTGMASASASSKAPVREARPGFGKPTRCSTPIGKVIGNLYAVEYEKLREEQEEKNNGTKPQRAIYHTKASEGHRAGAQKRIHVEEKVAPFVMKKFANVKPSFELPGKRNGHAGTQMIQQVDASPARGGEEE
;
A
#
# COMPACT_ATOMS: atom_id res chain seq x y z
N MET A 1 12.09 -33.58 -48.29
CA MET A 1 12.23 -32.12 -48.16
C MET A 1 13.47 -31.68 -48.93
N PRO A 2 13.37 -30.81 -49.95
CA PRO A 2 14.53 -30.30 -50.66
C PRO A 2 15.36 -29.42 -49.70
N ARG A 3 16.67 -29.69 -49.59
CA ARG A 3 17.58 -28.91 -48.76
C ARG A 3 17.73 -27.52 -49.37
N VAL A 4 17.16 -26.51 -48.72
CA VAL A 4 17.36 -25.11 -49.09
C VAL A 4 18.85 -24.79 -48.93
N GLY A 5 19.45 -24.27 -50.01
CA GLY A 5 20.89 -24.15 -50.22
C GLY A 5 21.67 -23.53 -49.06
N LYS A 6 22.86 -24.10 -48.83
CA LYS A 6 23.82 -23.72 -47.78
C LYS A 6 24.56 -22.39 -48.09
N ASP A 7 24.20 -21.73 -49.19
CA ASP A 7 25.04 -20.72 -49.84
C ASP A 7 24.48 -19.29 -49.74
N ARG A 8 23.40 -19.06 -48.97
CA ARG A 8 22.84 -17.71 -48.77
C ARG A 8 22.87 -17.33 -47.30
N ASN A 9 23.47 -16.17 -47.02
CA ASN A 9 23.51 -15.58 -45.69
C ASN A 9 22.07 -15.41 -45.18
N PRO A 10 21.69 -16.06 -44.06
CA PRO A 10 20.32 -16.01 -43.54
C PRO A 10 19.87 -14.60 -43.14
N LEU A 11 20.81 -13.68 -42.86
CA LEU A 11 20.51 -12.29 -42.54
C LEU A 11 20.08 -11.47 -43.76
N LEU A 12 20.36 -11.96 -44.98
CA LEU A 12 20.02 -11.28 -46.24
C LEU A 12 18.74 -11.86 -46.87
N GLN A 13 18.12 -12.86 -46.26
CA GLN A 13 16.88 -13.43 -46.75
C GLN A 13 15.71 -12.52 -46.36
N LYS A 14 15.03 -11.96 -47.36
CA LYS A 14 13.82 -11.15 -47.13
C LYS A 14 12.72 -12.01 -46.51
N ASP A 15 12.08 -11.47 -45.48
CA ASP A 15 10.90 -12.09 -44.86
C ASP A 15 9.77 -12.22 -45.90
N GLU A 16 9.18 -13.41 -46.01
CA GLU A 16 8.01 -13.65 -46.86
C GLU A 16 6.78 -13.00 -46.21
N VAL A 17 6.24 -11.94 -46.84
CA VAL A 17 5.08 -11.21 -46.31
C VAL A 17 3.86 -12.13 -46.22
N GLY A 18 3.23 -12.19 -45.06
CA GLY A 18 2.02 -13.00 -44.80
C GLY A 18 2.29 -14.45 -44.40
N ARG A 19 3.55 -14.89 -44.30
CA ARG A 19 3.92 -16.20 -43.77
C ARG A 19 4.58 -16.07 -42.40
N ALA A 20 4.34 -17.05 -41.53
CA ALA A 20 5.03 -17.12 -40.25
C ALA A 20 6.54 -17.37 -40.48
N LYS A 21 7.37 -16.78 -39.61
CA LYS A 21 8.82 -17.03 -39.61
C LYS A 21 9.07 -18.53 -39.37
N LYS A 22 10.04 -19.09 -40.09
CA LYS A 22 10.42 -20.49 -39.91
C LYS A 22 10.94 -20.70 -38.48
N SER A 23 10.52 -21.77 -37.82
CA SER A 23 11.07 -22.12 -36.51
C SER A 23 12.53 -22.53 -36.66
N CYS A 24 13.37 -22.15 -35.70
CA CYS A 24 14.75 -22.64 -35.60
C CYS A 24 14.85 -23.98 -34.84
N TYR A 25 13.72 -24.52 -34.41
CA TYR A 25 13.62 -25.75 -33.64
C TYR A 25 13.03 -26.87 -34.49
N ASP A 26 13.51 -28.09 -34.26
CA ASP A 26 12.89 -29.30 -34.77
C ASP A 26 11.52 -29.46 -34.10
N LEU A 27 10.47 -29.21 -34.88
CA LEU A 27 9.10 -29.36 -34.41
C LEU A 27 8.71 -30.83 -34.45
N PRO A 28 7.89 -31.30 -33.49
CA PRO A 28 7.23 -32.60 -33.54
C PRO A 28 6.47 -32.83 -34.86
N GLU A 29 6.18 -34.10 -35.18
CA GLU A 29 5.39 -34.45 -36.36
C GLU A 29 4.06 -33.68 -36.43
N GLN A 30 3.55 -33.50 -37.65
CA GLN A 30 2.40 -32.67 -37.97
C GLN A 30 1.08 -33.08 -37.26
N ARG A 31 1.05 -34.26 -36.63
CA ARG A 31 -0.07 -34.77 -35.83
C ARG A 31 0.01 -34.40 -34.35
N HIS A 32 1.09 -33.77 -33.91
CA HIS A 32 1.24 -33.35 -32.53
C HIS A 32 0.34 -32.13 -32.25
N ALA A 33 -0.58 -32.28 -31.30
CA ALA A 33 -1.40 -31.20 -30.81
C ALA A 33 -0.62 -30.40 -29.76
N PHE A 34 -0.28 -29.16 -30.06
CA PHE A 34 0.31 -28.24 -29.10
C PHE A 34 -0.78 -27.70 -28.16
N GLY A 35 -0.42 -27.53 -26.89
CA GLY A 35 -1.32 -27.06 -25.86
C GLY A 35 -1.43 -28.03 -24.70
N ASN A 36 -1.98 -27.57 -23.58
CA ASN A 36 -2.31 -28.46 -22.48
C ASN A 36 -3.68 -29.06 -22.75
N VAL A 37 -3.74 -30.38 -22.97
CA VAL A 37 -5.02 -31.09 -22.95
C VAL A 37 -5.45 -31.13 -21.50
N MET A 38 -6.28 -30.17 -21.11
CA MET A 38 -6.93 -30.22 -19.80
C MET A 38 -7.74 -31.51 -19.81
N GLY A 39 -7.40 -32.45 -18.92
CA GLY A 39 -8.20 -33.65 -18.74
C GLY A 39 -9.63 -33.20 -18.46
N CYS A 40 -10.60 -33.72 -19.22
CA CYS A 40 -11.98 -33.60 -18.77
C CYS A 40 -12.04 -34.17 -17.36
N ASP A 41 -12.58 -33.39 -16.43
CA ASP A 41 -12.80 -33.87 -15.08
C ASP A 41 -13.61 -35.16 -15.18
N LEU A 42 -13.09 -36.22 -14.54
CA LEU A 42 -13.79 -37.50 -14.44
C LEU A 42 -15.05 -37.34 -13.59
N GLU A 43 -15.05 -36.35 -12.70
CA GLU A 43 -16.16 -36.04 -11.81
C GLU A 43 -17.20 -35.19 -12.55
N GLY A 44 -18.39 -35.76 -12.73
CA GLY A 44 -19.50 -35.05 -13.37
C GLY A 44 -20.08 -33.97 -12.46
N ALA A 45 -20.76 -32.97 -13.04
CA ALA A 45 -21.44 -31.93 -12.26
C ALA A 45 -22.40 -32.50 -11.19
N GLY A 46 -22.98 -33.68 -11.44
CA GLY A 46 -23.83 -34.38 -10.47
C GLY A 46 -23.07 -34.93 -9.25
N GLU A 47 -21.83 -35.39 -9.43
CA GLU A 47 -20.98 -35.87 -8.33
C GLU A 47 -20.50 -34.69 -7.49
N VAL A 48 -20.06 -33.59 -8.13
CA VAL A 48 -19.71 -32.34 -7.47
C VAL A 48 -20.86 -31.77 -6.63
N LEU A 49 -22.10 -31.85 -7.14
CA LEU A 49 -23.29 -31.41 -6.39
C LEU A 49 -23.59 -32.31 -5.19
N ARG A 50 -23.31 -33.62 -5.28
CA ARG A 50 -23.51 -34.58 -4.18
C ARG A 50 -22.41 -34.50 -3.14
N SER A 51 -21.17 -34.24 -3.55
CA SER A 51 -20.00 -34.09 -2.69
C SER A 51 -19.84 -32.66 -2.15
N TRP A 52 -20.78 -31.75 -2.44
CA TRP A 52 -20.77 -30.39 -1.93
C TRP A 52 -20.96 -30.38 -0.40
N VAL A 53 -19.84 -30.52 0.32
CA VAL A 53 -19.82 -30.47 1.78
C VAL A 53 -20.19 -29.05 2.20
N GLN A 54 -21.31 -28.93 2.91
CA GLN A 54 -21.70 -27.68 3.55
C GLN A 54 -20.57 -27.24 4.49
N HIS A 55 -20.17 -25.97 4.39
CA HIS A 55 -19.10 -25.42 5.20
C HIS A 55 -19.34 -25.71 6.69
N GLN A 56 -18.57 -26.65 7.25
CA GLN A 56 -18.54 -26.88 8.67
C GLN A 56 -17.61 -25.84 9.30
N ARG A 57 -18.13 -25.06 10.24
CA ARG A 57 -17.30 -24.11 10.99
C ARG A 57 -16.17 -24.88 11.64
N SER A 58 -14.92 -24.49 11.35
CA SER A 58 -13.77 -25.09 11.99
C SER A 58 -13.88 -24.93 13.49
N VAL A 59 -13.91 -26.04 14.23
CA VAL A 59 -13.77 -26.00 15.69
C VAL A 59 -12.40 -25.38 15.98
N PRO A 60 -12.32 -24.31 16.78
CA PRO A 60 -11.05 -23.70 17.11
C PRO A 60 -10.15 -24.77 17.73
N LYS A 61 -8.97 -24.98 17.14
CA LYS A 61 -8.00 -25.95 17.65
C LYS A 61 -7.65 -25.54 19.07
N VAL A 62 -8.04 -26.37 20.05
CA VAL A 62 -7.64 -26.18 21.45
C VAL A 62 -6.13 -26.36 21.50
N SER A 63 -5.38 -25.26 21.53
CA SER A 63 -3.93 -25.35 21.66
C SER A 63 -3.59 -25.83 23.06
N ASN A 64 -2.76 -26.87 23.18
CA ASN A 64 -2.16 -27.30 24.44
C ASN A 64 -1.08 -26.32 24.96
N LYS A 65 -1.05 -25.07 24.45
CA LYS A 65 -0.09 -24.05 24.85
C LYS A 65 -0.58 -23.38 26.13
N VAL A 66 0.35 -23.19 27.08
CA VAL A 66 0.11 -22.46 28.33
C VAL A 66 -0.04 -20.98 28.00
N ASP A 67 -1.09 -20.34 28.51
CA ASP A 67 -1.26 -18.89 28.39
C ASP A 67 -0.44 -18.19 29.48
N TYR A 68 0.76 -17.75 29.09
CA TYR A 68 1.67 -17.04 29.99
C TYR A 68 1.10 -15.71 30.50
N VAL A 69 0.16 -15.08 29.79
CA VAL A 69 -0.44 -13.82 30.25
C VAL A 69 -1.36 -14.08 31.45
N LYS A 70 -2.23 -15.09 31.36
CA LYS A 70 -3.07 -15.50 32.51
C LYS A 70 -2.22 -16.04 33.65
N HIS A 71 -1.17 -16.81 33.35
CA HIS A 71 -0.25 -17.34 34.36
C HIS A 71 0.45 -16.22 35.12
N ASN A 72 0.92 -15.20 34.42
CA ASN A 72 1.58 -14.06 35.05
C ASN A 72 0.58 -13.21 35.85
N LYS A 73 -0.63 -12.98 35.33
CA LYS A 73 -1.68 -12.25 36.06
C LYS A 73 -2.06 -12.94 37.37
N THR A 74 -2.28 -14.25 37.35
CA THR A 74 -2.61 -15.01 38.57
C THR A 74 -1.49 -14.96 39.61
N LYS A 75 -0.22 -15.02 39.16
CA LYS A 75 0.93 -14.88 40.07
C LYS A 75 1.08 -13.48 40.66
N ILE A 76 0.79 -12.44 39.89
CA ILE A 76 0.79 -11.05 40.37
C ILE A 76 -0.30 -10.88 41.44
N VAL A 77 -1.52 -11.38 41.19
CA VAL A 77 -2.61 -11.34 42.18
C VAL A 77 -2.24 -12.12 43.44
N ALA A 78 -1.53 -13.23 43.30
CA ALA A 78 -1.08 -14.06 44.43
C ALA A 78 0.15 -13.50 45.19
N ASN A 79 0.68 -12.32 44.81
CA ASN A 79 1.88 -11.71 45.42
C ASN A 79 3.05 -12.69 45.59
N ALA A 80 3.23 -13.58 44.61
CA ALA A 80 4.17 -14.67 44.76
C ALA A 80 5.62 -14.18 44.49
N PRO A 81 6.62 -14.56 45.31
CA PRO A 81 7.96 -14.03 45.22
C PRO A 81 8.65 -14.42 43.90
N PRO A 82 9.52 -13.56 43.34
CA PRO A 82 10.21 -13.81 42.08
C PRO A 82 11.34 -14.84 42.27
N SER A 83 10.99 -16.12 42.42
CA SER A 83 11.97 -17.20 42.52
C SER A 83 11.91 -18.14 41.32
N LYS A 84 13.07 -18.68 40.97
CA LYS A 84 13.28 -19.68 39.89
C LYS A 84 12.40 -20.94 40.06
N ALA A 85 11.77 -21.14 41.22
CA ALA A 85 10.88 -22.26 41.54
C ALA A 85 9.51 -22.20 40.82
N GLN A 86 9.11 -21.05 40.26
CA GLN A 86 7.78 -20.93 39.66
C GLN A 86 7.71 -21.29 38.16
N ARG A 87 8.74 -21.96 37.62
CA ARG A 87 8.82 -22.32 36.20
C ARG A 87 7.96 -23.54 35.83
N SER A 88 7.44 -24.28 36.80
CA SER A 88 6.47 -25.34 36.54
C SER A 88 5.11 -24.73 36.20
N PRO A 89 4.54 -25.03 35.01
CA PRO A 89 3.17 -24.66 34.69
C PRO A 89 2.24 -25.35 35.70
N SER A 90 1.38 -24.59 36.38
CA SER A 90 0.31 -25.18 37.17
C SER A 90 -0.68 -25.87 36.23
N GLU A 91 -1.02 -27.12 36.55
CA GLU A 91 -2.06 -27.88 35.84
C GLU A 91 -3.39 -27.12 35.97
N GLY A 92 -3.86 -26.53 34.87
CA GLY A 92 -5.12 -25.77 34.83
C GLY A 92 -5.11 -24.53 33.93
N LEU A 93 -3.94 -23.99 33.57
CA LEU A 93 -3.81 -22.79 32.72
C LEU A 93 -3.72 -23.08 31.21
N ARG A 94 -4.37 -24.15 30.75
CA ARG A 94 -4.50 -24.45 29.32
C ARG A 94 -5.60 -23.58 28.75
N THR A 95 -5.22 -22.64 27.89
CA THR A 95 -6.19 -21.78 27.21
C THR A 95 -6.54 -22.42 25.89
N GLY A 96 -7.81 -22.84 25.75
CA GLY A 96 -8.37 -23.01 24.42
C GLY A 96 -8.21 -21.68 23.69
N MET A 97 -7.56 -21.69 22.52
CA MET A 97 -7.47 -20.51 21.67
C MET A 97 -8.89 -20.04 21.39
N ALA A 98 -9.35 -19.01 22.12
CA ALA A 98 -10.43 -18.19 21.64
C ALA A 98 -9.86 -17.49 20.42
N SER A 99 -10.12 -18.06 19.24
CA SER A 99 -9.82 -17.38 17.98
C SER A 99 -10.45 -16.01 18.09
N ALA A 100 -9.63 -14.96 18.10
CA ALA A 100 -10.06 -13.58 18.03
C ALA A 100 -10.66 -13.24 16.65
N SER A 101 -11.46 -14.15 16.06
CA SER A 101 -12.54 -13.73 15.20
C SER A 101 -13.59 -13.18 16.14
N ALA A 102 -13.47 -11.88 16.45
CA ALA A 102 -14.58 -11.11 16.97
C ALA A 102 -15.79 -11.48 16.12
N SER A 103 -16.72 -12.25 16.70
CA SER A 103 -17.99 -12.49 16.08
C SER A 103 -18.67 -11.12 16.06
N SER A 104 -18.56 -10.41 14.94
CA SER A 104 -19.66 -9.57 14.53
C SER A 104 -20.88 -10.50 14.57
N LYS A 105 -21.71 -10.35 15.60
CA LYS A 105 -23.06 -10.91 15.60
C LYS A 105 -23.79 -10.21 14.47
N ALA A 106 -23.49 -10.58 13.23
CA ALA A 106 -24.35 -10.30 12.11
C ALA A 106 -25.67 -10.99 12.47
N PRO A 107 -26.80 -10.27 12.50
CA PRO A 107 -28.08 -10.92 12.72
C PRO A 107 -28.20 -12.05 11.70
N VAL A 108 -28.60 -13.23 12.17
CA VAL A 108 -28.98 -14.36 11.32
C VAL A 108 -30.14 -13.87 10.47
N ARG A 109 -29.85 -13.29 9.31
CA ARG A 109 -30.83 -13.12 8.25
C ARG A 109 -31.12 -14.53 7.78
N GLU A 110 -32.34 -15.00 8.02
CA GLU A 110 -32.88 -16.22 7.42
C GLU A 110 -32.38 -16.30 5.98
N ALA A 111 -31.60 -17.34 5.71
CA ALA A 111 -31.09 -17.63 4.40
C ALA A 111 -32.28 -18.02 3.52
N ARG A 112 -32.97 -17.03 2.96
CA ARG A 112 -33.82 -17.24 1.79
C ARG A 112 -32.91 -17.83 0.70
N PRO A 113 -33.19 -19.03 0.17
CA PRO A 113 -32.40 -19.63 -0.90
C PRO A 113 -32.74 -18.94 -2.21
N GLY A 114 -32.27 -17.70 -2.36
CA GLY A 114 -32.19 -17.00 -3.64
C GLY A 114 -30.74 -17.01 -4.09
N PHE A 115 -30.35 -17.98 -4.89
CA PHE A 115 -29.06 -17.95 -5.55
C PHE A 115 -29.11 -16.94 -6.70
N GLY A 116 -28.11 -16.07 -6.75
CA GLY A 116 -28.01 -14.96 -7.69
C GLY A 116 -27.94 -13.62 -6.96
N LYS A 117 -26.93 -12.79 -7.30
CA LYS A 117 -27.10 -11.35 -7.06
C LYS A 117 -28.32 -10.96 -7.90
N PRO A 118 -29.39 -10.35 -7.34
CA PRO A 118 -30.41 -9.77 -8.18
C PRO A 118 -29.68 -8.87 -9.18
N THR A 119 -29.72 -9.26 -10.45
CA THR A 119 -29.21 -8.42 -11.53
C THR A 119 -29.98 -7.13 -11.38
N ARG A 120 -29.27 -6.08 -10.95
CA ARG A 120 -29.84 -4.75 -10.85
C ARG A 120 -30.54 -4.51 -12.18
N CYS A 121 -31.84 -4.20 -12.15
CA CYS A 121 -32.54 -3.76 -13.34
C CYS A 121 -31.63 -2.75 -14.05
N SER A 122 -31.42 -2.94 -15.36
CA SER A 122 -30.56 -2.08 -16.21
C SER A 122 -30.60 -0.66 -15.68
N THR A 123 -29.43 -0.08 -15.35
CA THR A 123 -29.33 1.29 -14.84
C THR A 123 -30.32 2.18 -15.59
N PRO A 124 -31.32 2.78 -14.92
CA PRO A 124 -32.41 3.47 -15.59
C PRO A 124 -31.83 4.46 -16.60
N ILE A 125 -32.08 4.21 -17.89
CA ILE A 125 -31.40 4.89 -18.99
C ILE A 125 -31.62 6.42 -18.91
N GLY A 126 -32.78 6.86 -18.43
CA GLY A 126 -33.07 8.27 -18.19
C GLY A 126 -32.11 8.93 -17.19
N LYS A 127 -31.66 8.20 -16.16
CA LYS A 127 -30.65 8.70 -15.21
C LYS A 127 -29.24 8.77 -15.82
N VAL A 128 -28.92 7.84 -16.72
CA VAL A 128 -27.65 7.83 -17.44
C VAL A 128 -27.61 8.98 -18.45
N ILE A 129 -28.65 9.13 -19.25
CA ILE A 129 -28.79 10.22 -20.23
C ILE A 129 -28.82 11.58 -19.53
N GLY A 130 -29.53 11.70 -18.41
CA GLY A 130 -29.60 12.92 -17.61
C GLY A 130 -28.37 13.20 -16.74
N ASN A 131 -27.32 12.38 -16.84
CA ASN A 131 -26.09 12.48 -16.04
C ASN A 131 -26.33 12.56 -14.51
N LEU A 132 -27.45 12.01 -14.02
CA LEU A 132 -27.87 12.14 -12.63
C LEU A 132 -26.94 11.38 -11.67
N TYR A 133 -26.24 10.35 -12.16
CA TYR A 133 -25.26 9.61 -11.37
C TYR A 133 -24.02 10.44 -11.03
N ALA A 134 -23.60 11.36 -11.92
CA ALA A 134 -22.49 12.26 -11.62
C ALA A 134 -22.88 13.25 -10.52
N VAL A 135 -24.09 13.83 -10.62
CA VAL A 135 -24.63 14.75 -9.62
C VAL A 135 -24.82 14.07 -8.26
N GLU A 136 -25.41 12.87 -8.24
CA GLU A 136 -25.55 12.07 -7.02
C GLU A 136 -24.17 11.78 -6.40
N TYR A 137 -23.16 11.48 -7.22
CA TYR A 137 -21.80 11.21 -6.75
C TYR A 137 -21.10 12.45 -6.16
N GLU A 138 -21.21 13.60 -6.83
CA GLU A 138 -20.63 14.86 -6.34
C GLU A 138 -21.22 15.27 -4.99
N LYS A 139 -22.55 15.19 -4.86
CA LYS A 139 -23.23 15.47 -3.59
C LYS A 139 -22.80 14.52 -2.48
N LEU A 140 -22.67 13.23 -2.77
CA LEU A 140 -22.28 12.22 -1.78
C LEU A 140 -20.82 12.39 -1.36
N ARG A 141 -19.96 12.82 -2.29
CA ARG A 141 -18.58 13.20 -2.02
C ARG A 141 -18.50 14.45 -1.15
N GLU A 142 -19.28 15.49 -1.46
CA GLU A 142 -19.35 16.73 -0.66
C GLU A 142 -19.79 16.44 0.77
N GLU A 143 -20.86 15.67 0.98
CA GLU A 143 -21.30 15.25 2.32
C GLU A 143 -20.22 14.44 3.07
N GLN A 144 -19.41 13.66 2.35
CA GLN A 144 -18.32 12.89 2.93
C GLN A 144 -17.12 13.77 3.28
N GLU A 145 -16.83 14.78 2.45
CA GLU A 145 -15.82 15.81 2.71
C GLU A 145 -16.23 16.68 3.91
N GLU A 146 -17.49 17.09 4.03
CA GLU A 146 -18.02 17.79 5.20
C GLU A 146 -17.90 16.96 6.49
N LYS A 147 -18.28 15.67 6.44
CA LYS A 147 -18.10 14.73 7.55
C LYS A 147 -16.62 14.49 7.90
N ASN A 148 -15.73 14.60 6.92
CA ASN A 148 -14.30 14.42 7.11
C ASN A 148 -13.60 15.70 7.59
N ASN A 149 -14.09 16.87 7.18
CA ASN A 149 -13.64 18.20 7.59
C ASN A 149 -14.15 18.55 8.98
N GLY A 150 -15.26 17.95 9.41
CA GLY A 150 -15.63 17.83 10.83
C GLY A 150 -14.56 17.05 11.56
N THR A 151 -13.55 17.78 12.05
CA THR A 151 -12.48 17.41 12.99
C THR A 151 -12.42 15.91 13.25
N LYS A 152 -11.89 15.13 12.29
CA LYS A 152 -11.45 13.77 12.61
C LYS A 152 -10.50 13.94 13.80
N PRO A 153 -10.75 13.29 14.95
CA PRO A 153 -9.81 13.38 16.05
C PRO A 153 -8.49 12.86 15.50
N GLN A 154 -7.51 13.75 15.33
CA GLN A 154 -6.17 13.35 14.95
C GLN A 154 -5.75 12.37 16.02
N ARG A 155 -5.65 11.09 15.65
CA ARG A 155 -5.18 10.07 16.57
C ARG A 155 -3.83 10.54 17.07
N ALA A 156 -3.70 10.73 18.38
CA ALA A 156 -2.43 11.11 18.98
C ALA A 156 -1.38 10.11 18.49
N ILE A 157 -0.44 10.60 17.68
CA ILE A 157 0.65 9.77 17.17
C ILE A 157 1.59 9.58 18.35
N TYR A 158 1.54 8.40 18.98
CA TYR A 158 2.49 8.06 20.02
C TYR A 158 3.88 7.93 19.40
N HIS A 159 4.81 8.76 19.85
CA HIS A 159 6.20 8.67 19.43
C HIS A 159 6.82 7.39 20.00
N THR A 160 7.48 6.63 19.14
CA THR A 160 8.33 5.52 19.57
C THR A 160 9.70 6.06 20.02
N LYS A 161 10.42 5.31 20.85
CA LYS A 161 11.80 5.65 21.25
C LYS A 161 12.72 5.91 20.05
N ALA A 162 12.48 5.21 18.94
CA ALA A 162 13.19 5.44 17.67
C ALA A 162 12.85 6.81 17.05
N SER A 163 11.56 7.18 17.04
CA SER A 163 11.11 8.50 16.54
C SER A 163 11.70 9.65 17.35
N GLU A 164 11.81 9.51 18.68
CA GLU A 164 12.43 10.52 19.53
C GLU A 164 13.93 10.66 19.27
N GLY A 165 14.64 9.54 19.10
CA GLY A 165 16.07 9.55 18.74
C GLY A 165 16.34 10.24 17.40
N HIS A 166 15.51 9.97 16.38
CA HIS A 166 15.62 10.65 15.09
C HIS A 166 15.31 12.15 15.20
N ARG A 167 14.31 12.55 16.01
CA ARG A 167 14.00 13.98 16.26
C ARG A 167 15.18 14.70 16.92
N ALA A 168 15.77 14.10 17.95
CA ALA A 168 16.93 14.67 18.64
C ALA A 168 18.16 14.77 17.72
N GLY A 169 18.39 13.76 16.86
CA GLY A 169 19.45 13.79 15.85
C GLY A 169 19.24 14.85 14.77
N ALA A 170 17.99 15.03 14.31
CA ALA A 170 17.65 16.04 13.32
C ALA A 170 17.83 17.46 13.87
N GLN A 171 17.38 17.74 15.09
CA GLN A 171 17.56 19.05 15.73
C GLN A 171 19.03 19.42 15.87
N LYS A 172 19.90 18.45 16.21
CA LYS A 172 21.36 18.67 16.26
C LYS A 172 21.95 18.99 14.90
N ARG A 173 21.44 18.40 13.82
CA ARG A 173 21.90 18.70 12.45
C ARG A 173 21.41 20.06 11.95
N ILE A 174 20.22 20.48 12.37
CA ILE A 174 19.65 21.79 12.00
C ILE A 174 20.37 22.93 12.73
N HIS A 175 20.82 22.73 13.97
CA HIS A 175 21.59 23.75 14.71
C HIS A 175 23.08 23.80 14.34
N VAL A 176 23.58 22.86 13.54
CA VAL A 176 24.87 23.00 12.86
C VAL A 176 24.60 23.70 11.53
N GLU A 177 24.13 24.95 11.61
CA GLU A 177 24.37 25.92 10.53
C GLU A 177 25.84 26.31 10.62
N GLU A 178 26.73 25.38 10.24
CA GLU A 178 28.00 25.82 9.69
C GLU A 178 27.64 26.75 8.54
N LYS A 179 28.05 28.01 8.63
CA LYS A 179 28.05 28.94 7.51
C LYS A 179 28.97 28.33 6.46
N VAL A 180 28.46 27.39 5.68
CA VAL A 180 29.16 26.78 4.57
C VAL A 180 29.38 27.93 3.62
N ALA A 181 30.60 28.49 3.66
CA ALA A 181 31.00 29.49 2.72
C ALA A 181 30.67 28.94 1.33
N PRO A 182 30.02 29.75 0.45
CA PRO A 182 29.71 29.29 -0.89
C PRO A 182 31.00 28.73 -1.52
N PHE A 183 30.88 27.59 -2.19
CA PHE A 183 32.04 26.92 -2.77
C PHE A 183 32.77 27.87 -3.73
N VAL A 184 33.92 28.38 -3.32
CA VAL A 184 34.82 29.15 -4.16
C VAL A 184 36.10 28.34 -4.34
N MET A 185 36.48 28.09 -5.58
CA MET A 185 37.76 27.42 -5.85
C MET A 185 38.92 28.28 -5.34
N LYS A 186 39.94 27.68 -4.72
CA LYS A 186 41.09 28.40 -4.13
C LYS A 186 41.72 29.44 -5.06
N LYS A 187 41.80 29.15 -6.35
CA LYS A 187 42.36 30.05 -7.37
C LYS A 187 41.54 31.33 -7.62
N PHE A 188 40.26 31.33 -7.21
CA PHE A 188 39.35 32.45 -7.38
C PHE A 188 38.97 33.13 -6.05
N ALA A 189 39.51 32.68 -4.91
CA ALA A 189 39.19 33.24 -3.60
C ALA A 189 39.54 34.75 -3.48
N ASN A 190 40.56 35.20 -4.20
CA ASN A 190 41.03 36.60 -4.18
C ASN A 190 40.67 37.39 -5.45
N VAL A 191 39.91 36.80 -6.38
CA VAL A 191 39.54 37.48 -7.63
C VAL A 191 38.31 38.34 -7.37
N LYS A 192 38.44 39.66 -7.47
CA LYS A 192 37.31 40.58 -7.37
C LYS A 192 36.35 40.30 -8.54
N PRO A 193 35.06 40.04 -8.30
CA PRO A 193 34.10 39.87 -9.39
C PRO A 193 33.99 41.20 -10.13
N SER A 194 34.51 41.25 -11.35
CA SER A 194 34.31 42.36 -12.28
C SER A 194 33.40 41.86 -13.39
N PHE A 195 32.20 42.43 -13.47
CA PHE A 195 31.28 42.20 -14.57
C PHE A 195 30.91 43.55 -15.15
N GLU A 196 31.54 43.88 -16.28
CA GLU A 196 31.28 45.11 -17.01
C GLU A 196 30.32 44.80 -18.16
N LEU A 197 29.08 45.29 -18.06
CA LEU A 197 28.13 45.29 -19.17
C LEU A 197 28.46 46.45 -20.10
N PRO A 198 28.62 46.23 -21.42
CA PRO A 198 28.82 47.32 -22.36
C PRO A 198 27.61 48.26 -22.34
N GLY A 199 27.81 49.50 -21.91
CA GLY A 199 26.79 50.56 -21.94
C GLY A 199 26.43 51.23 -20.60
N LYS A 200 26.93 50.74 -19.45
CA LYS A 200 26.74 51.44 -18.17
C LYS A 200 28.00 52.18 -17.73
N ARG A 201 27.95 53.52 -17.76
CA ARG A 201 28.93 54.38 -17.09
C ARG A 201 28.86 54.12 -15.57
N ASN A 202 30.02 53.95 -14.95
CA ASN A 202 30.20 53.67 -13.52
C ASN A 202 29.45 54.67 -12.63
N GLY A 203 28.32 54.24 -12.08
CA GLY A 203 27.67 54.85 -10.93
C GLY A 203 27.60 53.82 -9.82
N HIS A 204 28.20 54.13 -8.67
CA HIS A 204 28.06 53.37 -7.42
C HIS A 204 26.59 53.00 -7.17
N ALA A 205 26.27 51.72 -7.09
CA ALA A 205 25.01 51.24 -6.56
C ALA A 205 25.32 50.20 -5.47
N GLY A 206 25.16 50.64 -4.23
CA GLY A 206 25.45 49.88 -3.03
C GLY A 206 24.60 48.62 -2.90
N THR A 207 25.18 47.67 -2.18
CA THR A 207 24.56 46.56 -1.48
C THR A 207 23.16 46.93 -0.97
N GLN A 208 22.11 46.46 -1.65
CA GLN A 208 20.79 46.39 -1.04
C GLN A 208 20.68 45.06 -0.31
N MET A 209 20.61 45.18 1.01
CA MET A 209 20.21 44.11 1.91
C MET A 209 18.82 43.60 1.50
N ILE A 210 18.71 42.28 1.34
CA ILE A 210 17.44 41.58 1.28
C ILE A 210 16.82 41.70 2.67
N GLN A 211 15.82 42.57 2.81
CA GLN A 211 15.01 42.66 4.02
C GLN A 211 14.18 41.38 4.17
N GLN A 212 14.31 40.76 5.35
CA GLN A 212 13.41 39.74 5.86
C GLN A 212 11.99 40.30 5.90
N VAL A 213 11.05 39.59 5.29
CA VAL A 213 9.62 39.81 5.50
C VAL A 213 9.25 39.10 6.79
N ASP A 214 9.15 39.87 7.87
CA ASP A 214 8.58 39.44 9.14
C ASP A 214 7.07 39.23 8.96
N ALA A 215 6.66 37.96 8.94
CA ALA A 215 5.27 37.57 9.07
C ALA A 215 4.84 37.71 10.54
N SER A 216 4.24 38.85 10.89
CA SER A 216 3.51 38.98 12.16
C SER A 216 2.10 38.37 12.04
N PRO A 217 1.64 37.59 13.05
CA PRO A 217 0.31 37.01 13.07
C PRO A 217 -0.76 38.04 13.46
N ALA A 218 -1.87 38.04 12.72
CA ALA A 218 -3.06 38.83 13.01
C ALA A 218 -3.65 38.45 14.38
N ARG A 219 -3.62 39.39 15.33
CA ARG A 219 -4.46 39.39 16.52
C ARG A 219 -5.87 39.83 16.12
N GLY A 220 -6.85 39.00 16.47
CA GLY A 220 -8.26 39.32 16.35
C GLY A 220 -8.65 40.51 17.22
N GLY A 221 -9.46 41.39 16.63
CA GLY A 221 -10.18 42.43 17.35
C GLY A 221 -11.41 41.82 18.02
N GLU A 222 -11.52 42.10 19.31
CA GLU A 222 -12.76 42.18 20.07
C GLU A 222 -13.44 43.52 19.73
N GLU A 223 -14.77 43.49 19.58
CA GLU A 223 -15.77 44.58 19.64
C GLU A 223 -17.02 43.99 18.95
N GLU A 224 -18.26 44.09 19.41
CA GLU A 224 -18.93 44.54 20.63
C GLU A 224 -20.32 43.85 20.60
#